data_AF-A0A8S1RM91-F1
#
_entry.id   AF-A0A8S1RM91-F1
#
_cell.length_a   1.000
_cell.length_b   1.000
_cell.length_c   1.000
_cell.angle_alpha   90.00
_cell.angle_beta   90.00
_cell.angle_gamma   90.00
#
_symmetry.space_group_name_H-M   'P 1'
#
loop_
_entity.id
_entity.type
_entity.pdbx_description
1 polymer ?
#
loop_
_entity_poly.entity_id
_entity_poly.type
_entity_poly.pdbx_seq_one_letter_code
_entity_poly.pdbx_strand_id
1 'polypeptide(L)'
;MIFCDDHPSNPIVFICTGNHNCKRKLCAQCQFEHKVASNKDFIPAQLFQKIIEEKIDQVKNHPKSLQDRIKKDFKSFIGETINILKIQLDIIIEQILQKFEQLEKEDQRYSNIFESGIHLLELSQQDLDFIIGILNNQLERWLIYKDNYCIQLNNTIKNFKKDAENYHQQINLVQEKIASMENQKCQGLKKFFTILQKTEFQISYSKDIKIIYQQDGEILKIDEIEIYQNKPESIINLEQIKHLTWKGQLDKNQKKVGNWYPLWKGETINAGGNYGDDGKKIGDWVELIDNFWDQAQVFEIGKYQNNYKCGIWDIIKNQKKIGGGEYIKNGIKNGNWTQLDNNYYEGKKVVYNGKYLDGKKCQKWNIILDGECIGGGSYDDDGQKDGEWRELHFNFNELIKLLFFRNNRITEIGIYKNGKKVGKWEIKNEGNQIMSKKLQLFFSGEGTFDQCGLKNGNWVELHDYYSVQNQITYLGEYRNGKKCNRWDTKFKIEEEVVQEEIIGEDIIIYMNRKIKIGQNCMIILIILHR
;
A
#
# COMPACT_ATOMS: atom_id res chain seq x y z
N MET A 1 -12.88 -39.10 20.39
CA MET A 1 -11.57 -39.30 19.71
C MET A 1 -11.82 -39.23 18.21
N ILE A 2 -10.98 -38.51 17.47
CA ILE A 2 -11.06 -38.46 16.00
C ILE A 2 -10.04 -39.47 15.48
N PHE A 3 -10.49 -40.39 14.63
CA PHE A 3 -9.65 -41.44 14.05
C PHE A 3 -9.13 -41.01 12.67
N CYS A 4 -8.00 -41.58 12.26
CA CYS A 4 -7.39 -41.31 10.97
C CYS A 4 -8.17 -41.98 9.84
N ASP A 5 -8.44 -41.27 8.74
CA ASP A 5 -9.19 -41.80 7.60
C ASP A 5 -8.48 -42.98 6.92
N ASP A 6 -7.15 -42.94 6.85
CA ASP A 6 -6.33 -44.01 6.24
C ASP A 6 -6.05 -45.16 7.21
N HIS A 7 -6.14 -44.89 8.51
CA HIS A 7 -5.89 -45.86 9.58
C HIS A 7 -7.01 -45.77 10.63
N PRO A 8 -8.21 -46.33 10.35
CA PRO A 8 -9.41 -46.10 11.17
C PRO A 8 -9.29 -46.54 12.64
N SER A 9 -8.38 -47.46 12.95
CA SER A 9 -8.11 -47.90 14.32
C SER A 9 -7.15 -46.99 15.09
N ASN A 10 -6.48 -46.04 14.41
CA ASN A 10 -5.47 -45.18 14.99
C ASN A 10 -6.01 -43.77 15.24
N PRO A 11 -5.93 -43.24 16.47
CA PRO A 11 -6.33 -41.88 16.76
C PRO A 11 -5.37 -40.86 16.12
N ILE A 12 -5.91 -39.71 15.73
CA ILE A 12 -5.08 -38.57 15.29
C ILE A 12 -4.36 -38.01 16.51
N VAL A 13 -3.03 -37.95 16.43
CA VAL A 13 -2.15 -37.51 17.52
C VAL A 13 -1.26 -36.34 17.13
N PHE A 14 -1.14 -36.02 15.83
CA PHE A 14 -0.35 -34.90 15.32
C PHE A 14 -1.12 -34.07 14.29
N ILE A 15 -0.77 -32.78 14.23
CA ILE A 15 -1.18 -31.85 13.20
C ILE A 15 0.05 -31.39 12.42
N CYS A 16 0.03 -31.53 11.10
CA CYS A 16 1.10 -31.02 10.25
C CYS A 16 0.91 -29.52 9.95
N THR A 17 1.93 -28.73 10.25
CA THR A 17 1.98 -27.28 10.06
C THR A 17 2.87 -26.83 8.89
N GLY A 18 3.56 -27.76 8.22
CA GLY A 18 4.44 -27.46 7.09
C GLY A 18 3.71 -26.86 5.88
N ASN A 19 4.38 -26.01 5.09
CA ASN A 19 3.77 -25.37 3.92
C ASN A 19 3.78 -26.28 2.68
N HIS A 20 3.11 -27.43 2.75
CA HIS A 20 2.95 -28.38 1.65
C HIS A 20 1.52 -28.94 1.61
N ASN A 21 1.08 -29.45 0.46
CA ASN A 21 -0.23 -30.05 0.31
C ASN A 21 -0.25 -31.49 0.87
N CYS A 22 -0.76 -31.67 2.09
CA CYS A 22 -0.88 -32.99 2.70
C CYS A 22 -2.16 -33.11 3.54
N LYS A 23 -2.49 -34.35 3.95
CA LYS A 23 -3.45 -34.56 5.03
C LYS A 23 -2.88 -33.97 6.32
N ARG A 24 -3.54 -32.95 6.85
CA ARG A 24 -3.06 -32.19 8.02
C ARG A 24 -3.20 -32.95 9.33
N LYS A 25 -4.13 -33.91 9.38
CA LYS A 25 -4.43 -34.72 10.56
C LYS A 25 -3.71 -36.06 10.44
N LEU A 26 -2.76 -36.32 11.32
CA LEU A 26 -1.89 -37.49 11.24
C LEU A 26 -2.02 -38.35 12.50
N CYS A 27 -2.24 -39.65 12.33
CA CYS A 27 -1.93 -40.63 13.38
C CYS A 27 -0.42 -40.93 13.39
N ALA A 28 0.05 -41.71 14.37
CA ALA A 28 1.46 -42.08 14.45
C ALA A 28 1.98 -42.79 13.17
N GLN A 29 1.16 -43.64 12.58
CA GLN A 29 1.49 -44.34 11.34
C GLN A 29 1.60 -43.37 10.16
N CYS A 30 0.59 -42.51 9.96
CA CYS A 30 0.65 -41.48 8.92
C CYS A 30 1.82 -40.51 9.13
N GLN A 31 2.19 -40.16 10.37
CA GLN A 31 3.36 -39.33 10.63
C GLN A 31 4.65 -40.00 10.14
N PHE A 32 4.81 -41.29 10.42
CA PHE A 32 5.98 -42.06 9.96
C PHE A 32 6.03 -42.18 8.43
N GLU A 33 4.87 -42.37 7.80
CA GLU A 33 4.72 -42.44 6.34
C GLU A 33 4.85 -41.08 5.65
N HIS A 34 4.57 -39.99 6.38
CA HIS A 34 4.63 -38.64 5.88
C HIS A 34 6.10 -38.19 5.87
N LYS A 35 6.78 -38.50 4.76
CA LYS A 35 8.23 -38.35 4.50
C LYS A 35 8.73 -36.90 4.47
N VAL A 36 8.34 -36.07 5.44
CA VAL A 36 8.83 -34.71 5.57
C VAL A 36 10.12 -34.74 6.37
N ALA A 37 11.17 -34.09 5.84
CA ALA A 37 12.54 -34.21 6.33
C ALA A 37 12.78 -33.59 7.72
N SER A 38 11.78 -32.94 8.33
CA SER A 38 11.96 -32.16 9.56
C SER A 38 10.88 -32.49 10.60
N ASN A 39 11.32 -32.87 11.80
CA ASN A 39 10.44 -33.01 12.97
C ASN A 39 9.79 -31.67 13.40
N LYS A 40 10.15 -30.55 12.76
CA LYS A 40 9.64 -29.21 13.09
C LYS A 40 8.27 -28.93 12.48
N ASP A 41 7.83 -29.75 11.53
CA ASP A 41 6.58 -29.53 10.80
C ASP A 41 5.36 -30.19 11.46
N PHE A 42 5.53 -30.84 12.62
CA PHE A 42 4.46 -31.52 13.35
C PHE A 42 4.29 -30.96 14.76
N ILE A 43 3.04 -30.72 15.13
CA ILE A 43 2.66 -30.35 16.49
C ILE A 43 1.74 -31.43 17.03
N PRO A 44 1.99 -31.98 18.24
CA PRO A 44 1.03 -32.87 18.90
C PRO A 44 -0.36 -32.23 18.94
N ALA A 45 -1.41 -32.99 18.63
CA ALA A 45 -2.76 -32.46 18.45
C ALA A 45 -3.26 -31.71 19.70
N GLN A 46 -2.90 -32.19 20.89
CA GLN A 46 -3.20 -31.53 22.17
C GLN A 46 -2.48 -30.18 22.32
N LEU A 47 -1.21 -30.10 21.92
CA LEU A 47 -0.44 -28.86 21.95
C LEU A 47 -0.96 -27.87 20.90
N PHE A 48 -1.31 -28.35 19.71
CA PHE A 48 -1.92 -27.53 18.67
C PHE A 48 -3.25 -26.94 19.15
N GLN A 49 -4.09 -27.76 19.78
CA GLN A 49 -5.35 -27.29 20.39
C GLN A 49 -5.08 -26.19 21.44
N LYS A 50 -4.11 -26.40 22.33
CA LYS A 50 -3.72 -25.40 23.33
C LYS A 50 -3.25 -24.08 22.68
N ILE A 51 -2.42 -24.15 21.63
CA ILE A 51 -1.96 -22.96 20.88
C ILE A 51 -3.16 -22.24 20.25
N ILE A 52 -4.11 -22.96 19.67
CA ILE A 52 -5.33 -22.37 19.09
C ILE A 52 -6.20 -21.74 20.16
N GLU A 53 -6.39 -22.39 21.31
CA GLU A 53 -7.10 -21.85 22.46
C GLU A 53 -6.44 -20.57 22.97
N GLU A 54 -5.11 -20.57 23.16
CA GLU A 54 -4.33 -19.38 23.54
C GLU A 54 -4.47 -18.25 22.50
N LYS A 55 -4.50 -18.57 21.21
CA LYS A 55 -4.69 -17.59 20.12
C LYS A 55 -6.12 -17.06 20.08
N ILE A 56 -7.11 -17.92 20.27
CA ILE A 56 -8.52 -17.54 20.40
C ILE A 56 -8.70 -16.64 21.62
N ASP A 57 -8.07 -16.97 22.74
CA ASP A 57 -8.08 -16.16 23.94
C ASP A 57 -7.32 -14.86 23.74
N GLN A 58 -6.18 -14.84 23.03
CA GLN A 58 -5.52 -13.61 22.60
C GLN A 58 -6.41 -12.74 21.71
N VAL A 59 -7.29 -13.32 20.89
CA VAL A 59 -8.24 -12.57 20.04
C VAL A 59 -9.47 -12.12 20.84
N LYS A 60 -10.00 -12.96 21.74
CA LYS A 60 -11.13 -12.64 22.63
C LYS A 60 -10.75 -11.58 23.66
N ASN A 61 -9.52 -11.68 24.17
CA ASN A 61 -8.90 -10.76 25.13
C ASN A 61 -8.06 -9.69 24.43
N HIS A 62 -7.92 -9.75 23.09
CA HIS A 62 -7.36 -8.63 22.33
C HIS A 62 -8.23 -7.45 22.72
N PRO A 63 -7.64 -6.37 23.24
CA PRO A 63 -8.38 -5.38 24.00
C PRO A 63 -9.58 -4.90 23.19
N LYS A 64 -10.77 -5.44 23.51
CA LYS A 64 -12.05 -4.79 23.23
C LYS A 64 -11.95 -3.36 23.72
N SER A 65 -11.24 -3.16 24.83
CA SER A 65 -10.86 -1.85 25.35
C SER A 65 -10.19 -0.90 24.35
N LEU A 66 -9.42 -1.34 23.34
CA LEU A 66 -8.89 -0.39 22.36
C LEU A 66 -9.97 0.10 21.39
N GLN A 67 -10.78 -0.82 20.86
CA GLN A 67 -11.90 -0.45 19.98
C GLN A 67 -12.98 0.31 20.73
N ASP A 68 -13.29 -0.12 21.95
CA ASP A 68 -14.24 0.53 22.86
C ASP A 68 -13.70 1.88 23.33
N ARG A 69 -12.39 2.02 23.58
CA ARG A 69 -11.76 3.32 23.87
C ARG A 69 -11.86 4.24 22.66
N ILE A 70 -11.45 3.81 21.47
CA ILE A 70 -11.58 4.63 20.25
C ILE A 70 -13.05 5.03 20.01
N LYS A 71 -13.99 4.10 20.21
CA LYS A 71 -15.43 4.35 20.08
C LYS A 71 -15.93 5.34 21.14
N LYS A 72 -15.47 5.21 22.38
CA LYS A 72 -15.81 6.10 23.50
C LYS A 72 -15.24 7.49 23.27
N ASP A 73 -13.96 7.60 22.92
CA ASP A 73 -13.27 8.86 22.66
C ASP A 73 -13.91 9.58 21.47
N PHE A 74 -14.23 8.85 20.39
CA PHE A 74 -14.94 9.42 19.25
C PHE A 74 -16.35 9.90 19.64
N LYS A 75 -17.10 9.12 20.43
CA LYS A 75 -18.42 9.56 20.93
C LYS A 75 -18.32 10.78 21.83
N SER A 76 -17.32 10.84 22.73
CA SER A 76 -17.08 11.98 23.62
C SER A 76 -16.78 13.23 22.79
N PHE A 77 -15.84 13.12 21.85
CA PHE A 77 -15.46 14.20 20.95
C PHE A 77 -16.65 14.75 20.17
N ILE A 78 -17.48 13.88 19.59
CA ILE A 78 -18.69 14.31 18.87
C ILE A 78 -19.71 14.96 19.82
N GLY A 79 -19.92 14.40 21.01
CA GLY A 79 -20.82 14.97 22.02
C GLY A 79 -20.39 16.35 22.49
N GLU A 80 -19.11 16.52 22.81
CA GLU A 80 -18.50 17.81 23.20
C GLU A 80 -18.63 18.84 22.07
N THR A 81 -18.33 18.44 20.83
CA THR A 81 -18.45 19.31 19.66
C THR A 81 -19.88 19.80 19.46
N ILE A 82 -20.86 18.90 19.58
CA ILE A 82 -22.29 19.26 19.48
C ILE A 82 -22.69 20.24 20.59
N ASN A 83 -22.23 20.00 21.82
CA ASN A 83 -22.57 20.86 22.95
C ASN A 83 -22.00 22.27 22.80
N ILE A 84 -20.72 22.40 22.42
CA ILE A 84 -20.09 23.69 22.13
C ILE A 84 -20.87 24.45 21.07
N LEU A 85 -21.25 23.76 19.98
CA LEU A 85 -22.01 24.37 18.90
C LEU A 85 -23.40 24.84 19.34
N LYS A 86 -24.10 24.10 20.21
CA LYS A 86 -25.39 24.55 20.76
C LYS A 86 -25.24 25.81 21.61
N ILE A 87 -24.26 25.85 22.50
CA ILE A 87 -24.02 27.00 23.39
C ILE A 87 -23.76 28.29 22.59
N GLN A 88 -22.86 28.22 21.59
CA GLN A 88 -22.52 29.41 20.78
C GLN A 88 -23.73 29.96 20.01
N LEU A 89 -24.65 29.08 19.68
CA LEU A 89 -25.79 29.36 18.84
C LEU A 89 -26.94 29.96 19.64
N ASP A 90 -27.15 29.48 20.87
CA ASP A 90 -28.02 30.14 21.84
C ASP A 90 -27.54 31.58 22.11
N ILE A 91 -26.22 31.80 22.25
CA ILE A 91 -25.64 33.14 22.41
C ILE A 91 -25.94 34.04 21.20
N ILE A 92 -25.76 33.52 19.98
CA ILE A 92 -26.04 34.29 18.75
C ILE A 92 -27.52 34.64 18.65
N ILE A 93 -28.41 33.69 18.95
CA ILE A 93 -29.86 33.92 18.97
C ILE A 93 -30.21 35.02 19.96
N GLU A 94 -29.68 34.94 21.18
CA GLU A 94 -29.92 35.93 22.22
C GLU A 94 -29.46 37.33 21.79
N GLN A 95 -28.26 37.44 21.23
CA GLN A 95 -27.73 38.72 20.72
C GLN A 95 -28.62 39.32 19.61
N ILE A 96 -29.10 38.48 18.69
CA ILE A 96 -30.00 38.92 17.63
C ILE A 96 -31.33 39.41 18.23
N LEU A 97 -31.91 38.66 19.17
CA LEU A 97 -33.17 39.02 19.83
C LEU A 97 -33.04 40.32 20.63
N GLN A 98 -31.99 40.47 21.43
CA GLN A 98 -31.68 41.71 22.16
C GLN A 98 -31.57 42.89 21.20
N LYS A 99 -30.97 42.69 20.02
CA LYS A 99 -30.84 43.77 19.04
C LYS A 99 -32.18 44.13 18.40
N PHE A 100 -33.05 43.17 18.12
CA PHE A 100 -34.41 43.45 17.65
C PHE A 100 -35.25 44.17 18.70
N GLU A 101 -35.16 43.78 19.97
CA GLU A 101 -35.84 44.46 21.07
C GLU A 101 -35.40 45.93 21.19
N GLN A 102 -34.10 46.20 20.99
CA GLN A 102 -33.59 47.58 20.93
C GLN A 102 -34.18 48.36 19.74
N LEU A 103 -34.25 47.76 18.55
CA LEU A 103 -34.85 48.40 17.38
C LEU A 103 -36.34 48.69 17.61
N GLU A 104 -37.06 47.77 18.22
CA GLU A 104 -38.49 47.91 18.53
C GLU A 104 -38.75 48.99 19.58
N LYS A 105 -37.91 49.06 20.63
CA LYS A 105 -37.98 50.13 21.64
C LYS A 105 -37.77 51.51 21.03
N GLU A 106 -36.82 51.65 20.11
CA GLU A 106 -36.61 52.90 19.38
C GLU A 106 -37.79 53.22 18.45
N ASP A 107 -38.30 52.25 17.70
CA ASP A 107 -39.50 52.43 16.85
C ASP A 107 -40.71 52.89 17.69
N GLN A 108 -40.96 52.27 18.86
CA GLN A 108 -42.02 52.66 19.79
C GLN A 108 -41.83 54.08 20.32
N ARG A 109 -40.59 54.48 20.61
CA ARG A 109 -40.27 55.84 21.05
C ARG A 109 -40.65 56.88 20.00
N TYR A 110 -40.38 56.61 18.72
CA TYR A 110 -40.84 57.49 17.62
C TYR A 110 -42.37 57.51 17.53
N SER A 111 -43.04 56.34 17.55
CA SER A 111 -44.50 56.25 17.42
C SER A 111 -45.26 56.98 18.53
N ASN A 112 -44.84 56.81 19.80
CA ASN A 112 -45.51 57.42 20.94
C ASN A 112 -45.59 58.95 20.85
N ILE A 113 -44.58 59.59 20.25
CA ILE A 113 -44.56 61.05 20.08
C ILE A 113 -45.60 61.49 19.06
N PHE A 114 -45.74 60.78 17.94
CA PHE A 114 -46.73 61.10 16.91
C PHE A 114 -48.16 60.75 17.32
N GLU A 115 -48.35 59.71 18.14
CA GLU A 115 -49.67 59.24 18.57
C GLU A 115 -50.22 59.96 19.81
N SER A 116 -49.35 60.59 20.62
CA SER A 116 -49.76 61.21 21.90
C SER A 116 -50.80 62.33 21.77
N GLY A 117 -50.94 62.96 20.59
CA GLY A 117 -51.86 64.08 20.37
C GLY A 117 -51.57 65.31 21.23
N ILE A 118 -50.45 65.33 21.95
CA ILE A 118 -50.03 66.41 22.85
C ILE A 118 -49.70 67.64 22.00
N HIS A 119 -50.23 68.80 22.39
CA HIS A 119 -49.93 70.05 21.72
C HIS A 119 -48.42 70.35 21.84
N LEU A 120 -47.73 70.72 20.75
CA LEU A 120 -46.27 70.85 20.71
C LEU A 120 -45.68 71.74 21.83
N LEU A 121 -46.46 72.71 22.34
CA LEU A 121 -46.05 73.61 23.42
C LEU A 121 -46.07 72.96 24.83
N GLU A 122 -46.70 71.79 24.98
CA GLU A 122 -46.84 71.07 26.25
C GLU A 122 -45.81 69.94 26.39
N LEU A 123 -44.96 69.74 25.38
CA LEU A 123 -43.92 68.73 25.38
C LEU A 123 -42.78 69.08 26.34
N SER A 124 -42.16 68.06 26.92
CA SER A 124 -40.95 68.26 27.73
C SER A 124 -39.80 68.77 26.85
N GLN A 125 -38.80 69.44 27.44
CA GLN A 125 -37.60 69.87 26.69
C GLN A 125 -36.90 68.68 26.00
N GLN A 126 -36.92 67.48 26.61
CA GLN A 126 -36.35 66.27 26.02
C GLN A 126 -37.13 65.80 24.79
N ASP A 127 -38.45 65.90 24.81
CA ASP A 127 -39.30 65.56 23.66
C ASP A 127 -39.16 66.60 22.55
N LEU A 128 -39.03 67.89 22.90
CA LEU A 128 -38.74 68.95 21.95
C LEU A 128 -37.37 68.78 21.28
N ASP A 129 -36.31 68.50 22.04
CA ASP A 129 -34.97 68.22 21.50
C ASP A 129 -34.99 66.99 20.58
N PHE A 130 -35.78 65.97 20.93
CA PHE A 130 -35.97 64.79 20.09
C PHE A 130 -36.73 65.11 18.79
N ILE A 131 -37.80 65.90 18.84
CA ILE A 131 -38.55 66.38 17.65
C ILE A 131 -37.67 67.26 16.76
N ILE A 132 -36.87 68.15 17.35
CA ILE A 132 -35.86 68.94 16.62
C ILE A 132 -34.86 68.00 15.95
N GLY A 133 -34.47 66.90 16.62
CA GLY A 133 -33.71 65.82 16.03
C GLY A 133 -34.39 65.20 14.80
N ILE A 134 -35.68 64.87 14.90
CA ILE A 134 -36.49 64.36 13.77
C ILE A 134 -36.49 65.35 12.60
N LEU A 135 -36.74 66.64 12.85
CA LEU A 135 -36.73 67.70 11.85
C LEU A 135 -35.35 67.87 11.18
N ASN A 136 -34.27 67.49 11.88
CA ASN A 136 -32.91 67.45 11.36
C ASN A 136 -32.54 66.10 10.72
N ASN A 137 -33.52 65.41 10.12
CA ASN A 137 -33.37 64.12 9.42
C ASN A 137 -32.89 62.95 10.29
N GLN A 138 -33.01 63.00 11.63
CA GLN A 138 -32.64 61.85 12.46
C GLN A 138 -33.54 60.63 12.19
N LEU A 139 -34.82 60.83 11.88
CA LEU A 139 -35.74 59.76 11.54
C LEU A 139 -35.36 59.05 10.23
N GLU A 140 -35.01 59.80 9.18
CA GLU A 140 -34.54 59.22 7.92
C GLU A 140 -33.23 58.45 8.13
N ARG A 141 -32.30 58.99 8.93
CA ARG A 141 -31.06 58.29 9.29
C ARG A 141 -31.33 57.01 10.09
N TRP A 142 -32.32 57.03 10.98
CA TRP A 142 -32.75 55.85 11.73
C TRP A 142 -33.33 54.77 10.81
N LEU A 143 -34.23 55.14 9.89
CA LEU A 143 -34.81 54.20 8.93
C LEU A 143 -33.73 53.58 8.03
N ILE A 144 -32.81 54.41 7.51
CA ILE A 144 -31.66 53.94 6.72
C ILE A 144 -30.78 52.99 7.56
N TYR A 145 -30.53 53.31 8.83
CA TYR A 145 -29.77 52.45 9.73
C TYR A 145 -30.47 51.10 9.94
N LYS A 146 -31.79 51.10 10.20
CA LYS A 146 -32.59 49.88 10.38
C LYS A 146 -32.58 49.01 9.13
N ASP A 147 -32.80 49.60 7.96
CA ASP A 147 -32.78 48.88 6.69
C ASP A 147 -31.40 48.27 6.41
N ASN A 148 -30.33 49.04 6.62
CA ASN A 148 -28.97 48.55 6.48
C ASN A 148 -28.68 47.39 7.45
N TYR A 149 -29.11 47.49 8.70
CA TYR A 149 -28.97 46.42 9.67
C TYR A 149 -29.73 45.15 9.24
N CYS A 150 -30.98 45.28 8.80
CA CYS A 150 -31.79 44.17 8.28
C CYS A 150 -31.15 43.51 7.05
N ILE A 151 -30.59 44.30 6.12
CA ILE A 151 -29.88 43.78 4.94
C ILE A 151 -28.62 43.01 5.37
N GLN A 152 -27.81 43.57 6.27
CA GLN A 152 -26.61 42.90 6.78
C GLN A 152 -26.94 41.59 7.50
N LEU A 153 -27.97 41.58 8.34
CA LEU A 153 -28.43 40.38 9.03
C LEU A 153 -28.91 39.32 8.03
N ASN A 154 -29.72 39.70 7.03
CA ASN A 154 -30.18 38.77 5.99
C ASN A 154 -29.03 38.18 5.18
N ASN A 155 -28.02 38.97 4.83
CA ASN A 155 -26.83 38.48 4.14
C ASN A 155 -26.04 37.51 5.02
N THR A 156 -25.92 37.82 6.31
CA THR A 156 -25.27 36.94 7.30
C THR A 156 -26.00 35.61 7.42
N ILE A 157 -27.35 35.62 7.49
CA ILE A 157 -28.18 34.41 7.51
C ILE A 157 -28.02 33.58 6.23
N LYS A 158 -27.97 34.22 5.05
CA LYS A 158 -27.75 33.53 3.77
C LYS A 158 -26.39 32.85 3.70
N ASN A 159 -25.32 33.57 4.08
CA ASN A 159 -23.97 33.00 4.15
C ASN A 159 -23.93 31.82 5.12
N PHE A 160 -24.56 31.98 6.28
CA PHE A 160 -24.65 30.93 7.27
C PHE A 160 -25.36 29.67 6.75
N LYS A 161 -26.49 29.80 6.04
CA LYS A 161 -27.17 28.67 5.40
C LYS A 161 -26.28 27.93 4.42
N LYS A 162 -25.55 28.66 3.58
CA LYS A 162 -24.62 28.09 2.61
C LYS A 162 -23.50 27.31 3.29
N ASP A 163 -22.96 27.83 4.38
CA ASP A 163 -21.93 27.13 5.14
C ASP A 163 -22.48 25.84 5.76
N ALA A 164 -23.68 25.86 6.34
CA ALA A 164 -24.33 24.66 6.87
C ALA A 164 -24.51 23.57 5.80
N GLU A 165 -24.90 23.93 4.57
CA GLU A 165 -25.00 23.01 3.44
C GLU A 165 -23.63 22.41 3.07
N ASN A 166 -22.56 23.22 3.06
CA ASN A 166 -21.21 22.72 2.82
C ASN A 166 -20.77 21.70 3.89
N TYR A 167 -21.07 21.94 5.17
CA TYR A 167 -20.76 20.97 6.23
C TYR A 167 -21.55 19.68 6.09
N HIS A 168 -22.83 19.76 5.73
CA HIS A 168 -23.63 18.59 5.46
C HIS A 168 -22.99 17.72 4.36
N GLN A 169 -22.52 18.33 3.27
CA GLN A 169 -21.80 17.61 2.22
C GLN A 169 -20.51 16.96 2.72
N GLN A 170 -19.72 17.64 3.56
CA GLN A 170 -18.51 17.07 4.15
C GLN A 170 -18.81 15.88 5.07
N ILE A 171 -19.90 15.92 5.83
CA ILE A 171 -20.36 14.79 6.65
C ILE A 171 -20.71 13.59 5.76
N ASN A 172 -21.42 13.82 4.65
CA ASN A 172 -21.77 12.75 3.71
C ASN A 172 -20.51 12.10 3.10
N LEU A 173 -19.50 12.89 2.73
CA LEU A 173 -18.22 12.35 2.25
C LEU A 173 -17.51 11.47 3.29
N VAL A 174 -17.59 11.85 4.58
CA VAL A 174 -17.04 11.02 5.67
C VAL A 174 -17.84 9.72 5.82
N GLN A 175 -19.17 9.76 5.69
CA GLN A 175 -20.02 8.56 5.73
C GLN A 175 -19.70 7.61 4.58
N GLU A 176 -19.57 8.11 3.36
CA GLU A 176 -19.18 7.32 2.18
C GLU A 176 -17.80 6.69 2.38
N LYS A 177 -16.85 7.44 2.95
CA LYS A 177 -15.51 6.91 3.27
C LYS A 177 -15.59 5.79 4.30
N ILE A 178 -16.39 5.94 5.36
CA ILE A 178 -16.61 4.88 6.37
C ILE A 178 -17.20 3.63 5.69
N ALA A 179 -18.25 3.78 4.87
CA ALA A 179 -18.85 2.66 4.14
C ALA A 179 -17.85 1.98 3.19
N SER A 180 -16.98 2.75 2.53
CA SER A 180 -15.92 2.20 1.67
C SER A 180 -14.87 1.41 2.46
N MET A 181 -14.56 1.83 3.69
CA MET A 181 -13.60 1.13 4.56
C MET A 181 -14.15 -0.23 5.04
N GLU A 182 -15.47 -0.35 5.24
CA GLU A 182 -16.12 -1.63 5.55
C GLU A 182 -15.98 -2.62 4.37
N ASN A 183 -16.19 -2.15 3.15
CA ASN A 183 -16.02 -2.95 1.93
C ASN A 183 -14.54 -3.34 1.69
N GLN A 184 -13.59 -2.46 2.05
CA GLN A 184 -12.15 -2.74 1.90
C GLN A 184 -11.60 -3.73 2.93
N LYS A 185 -12.15 -3.82 4.16
CA LYS A 185 -11.67 -4.79 5.18
C LYS A 185 -11.74 -6.24 4.69
N CYS A 186 -12.79 -6.60 3.97
CA CYS A 186 -12.94 -7.94 3.37
C CYS A 186 -11.98 -8.18 2.19
N GLN A 187 -11.57 -7.12 1.49
CA GLN A 187 -10.58 -7.22 0.41
C GLN A 187 -9.14 -7.25 0.93
N GLY A 188 -8.83 -6.55 2.03
CA GLY A 188 -7.49 -6.52 2.63
C GLY A 188 -7.03 -7.89 3.13
N LEU A 189 -7.92 -8.63 3.81
CA LEU A 189 -7.66 -10.02 4.21
C LEU A 189 -7.49 -10.94 2.98
N LYS A 190 -8.35 -10.83 1.96
CA LYS A 190 -8.20 -11.57 0.69
C LYS A 190 -6.91 -11.20 -0.07
N LYS A 191 -6.47 -9.93 0.01
CA LYS A 191 -5.22 -9.42 -0.56
C LYS A 191 -3.99 -9.93 0.18
N PHE A 192 -4.08 -10.06 1.51
CA PHE A 192 -3.03 -10.69 2.32
C PHE A 192 -2.81 -12.15 1.92
N PHE A 193 -3.87 -12.87 1.52
CA PHE A 193 -3.77 -14.23 0.97
C PHE A 193 -3.32 -14.29 -0.51
N THR A 194 -3.19 -13.16 -1.22
CA THR A 194 -2.66 -13.08 -2.59
C THR A 194 -1.25 -12.48 -2.62
N ILE A 195 -0.48 -12.75 -1.58
CA ILE A 195 0.97 -12.62 -1.63
C ILE A 195 1.47 -13.70 -2.59
N LEU A 196 2.22 -13.32 -3.64
CA LEU A 196 3.00 -14.26 -4.42
C LEU A 196 3.94 -14.99 -3.45
N GLN A 197 3.62 -16.23 -3.14
CA GLN A 197 4.45 -17.09 -2.31
C GLN A 197 5.53 -17.69 -3.19
N LYS A 198 6.76 -17.71 -2.70
CA LYS A 198 7.78 -18.55 -3.30
C LYS A 198 7.34 -19.99 -3.11
N THR A 199 7.04 -20.65 -4.23
CA THR A 199 6.57 -22.03 -4.26
C THR A 199 7.65 -22.88 -4.90
N GLU A 200 7.93 -24.03 -4.30
CA GLU A 200 8.77 -25.06 -4.90
C GLU A 200 7.89 -26.06 -5.63
N PHE A 201 8.26 -26.38 -6.86
CA PHE A 201 7.63 -27.42 -7.66
C PHE A 201 8.73 -28.17 -8.43
N GLN A 202 8.44 -29.41 -8.77
CA GLN A 202 9.34 -30.27 -9.51
C GLN A 202 9.04 -30.17 -11.00
N ILE A 203 10.09 -30.04 -11.79
CA ILE A 203 10.05 -30.16 -13.25
C ILE A 203 10.77 -31.46 -13.59
N SER A 204 10.05 -32.39 -14.22
CA SER A 204 10.62 -33.67 -14.64
C SER A 204 10.39 -33.90 -16.12
N TYR A 205 11.25 -34.71 -16.73
CA TYR A 205 11.19 -35.08 -18.14
C TYR A 205 10.82 -36.56 -18.25
N SER A 206 9.72 -36.86 -18.93
CA SER A 206 9.32 -38.24 -19.17
C SER A 206 10.15 -38.88 -20.29
N LYS A 207 10.16 -40.21 -20.36
CA LYS A 207 10.75 -40.96 -21.48
C LYS A 207 10.07 -40.64 -22.81
N ASP A 208 8.79 -40.26 -22.75
CA ASP A 208 7.98 -39.83 -23.90
C ASP A 208 8.13 -38.34 -24.19
N ILE A 209 9.23 -37.72 -23.74
CA ILE A 209 9.58 -36.32 -24.04
C ILE A 209 8.53 -35.32 -23.56
N LYS A 210 7.90 -35.60 -22.42
CA LYS A 210 6.95 -34.68 -21.78
C LYS A 210 7.64 -33.91 -20.66
N ILE A 211 7.32 -32.63 -20.54
CA ILE A 211 7.67 -31.83 -19.36
C ILE A 211 6.51 -31.95 -18.40
N ILE A 212 6.77 -32.49 -17.22
CA ILE A 212 5.78 -32.65 -16.16
C ILE A 212 6.11 -31.65 -15.07
N TYR A 213 5.19 -30.71 -14.86
CA TYR A 213 5.22 -29.77 -13.74
C TYR A 213 4.39 -30.36 -12.61
N GLN A 214 5.00 -30.57 -11.45
CA GLN A 214 4.35 -31.24 -10.32
C GLN A 214 4.61 -30.49 -9.01
N GLN A 215 3.58 -30.30 -8.20
CA GLN A 215 3.70 -29.71 -6.87
C GLN A 215 3.03 -30.65 -5.86
N ASP A 216 3.76 -31.04 -4.81
CA ASP A 216 3.24 -31.89 -3.72
C ASP A 216 2.53 -33.19 -4.19
N GLY A 217 3.03 -33.81 -5.26
CA GLY A 217 2.41 -35.02 -5.82
C GLY A 217 1.36 -34.75 -6.92
N GLU A 218 0.83 -33.54 -6.99
CA GLU A 218 -0.20 -33.14 -7.96
C GLU A 218 0.45 -32.66 -9.27
N ILE A 219 0.06 -33.25 -10.39
CA ILE A 219 0.49 -32.80 -11.71
C ILE A 219 -0.26 -31.52 -12.05
N LEU A 220 0.48 -30.42 -12.16
CA LEU A 220 -0.05 -29.12 -12.50
C LEU A 220 -0.27 -28.96 -14.00
N LYS A 221 0.70 -29.45 -14.78
CA LYS A 221 0.70 -29.34 -16.24
C LYS A 221 1.62 -30.39 -16.86
N ILE A 222 1.22 -30.87 -18.03
CA ILE A 222 2.04 -31.73 -18.89
C ILE A 222 2.15 -31.02 -20.24
N ASP A 223 3.37 -30.66 -20.63
CA ASP A 223 3.67 -30.15 -21.97
C ASP A 223 4.37 -31.23 -22.78
N GLU A 224 4.00 -31.38 -24.04
CA GLU A 224 4.69 -32.27 -24.97
C GLU A 224 5.84 -31.50 -25.64
N ILE A 225 7.07 -32.04 -25.62
CA ILE A 225 8.21 -31.41 -26.29
C ILE A 225 8.12 -31.74 -27.78
N GLU A 226 7.65 -30.76 -28.55
CA GLU A 226 7.42 -30.91 -29.98
C GLU A 226 8.73 -31.09 -30.78
N ILE A 227 9.87 -30.58 -30.29
CA ILE A 227 11.17 -30.60 -31.00
C ILE A 227 12.32 -30.98 -30.06
N TYR A 228 12.92 -32.16 -30.28
CA TYR A 228 14.07 -32.69 -29.53
C TYR A 228 15.32 -31.78 -29.50
N GLN A 229 15.49 -30.91 -30.49
CA GLN A 229 16.72 -30.13 -30.68
C GLN A 229 16.78 -28.86 -29.81
N ASN A 230 15.65 -28.40 -29.27
CA ASN A 230 15.61 -27.20 -28.45
C ASN A 230 15.46 -27.59 -26.98
N LYS A 231 16.35 -27.05 -26.13
CA LYS A 231 16.17 -27.12 -24.69
C LYS A 231 14.82 -26.45 -24.37
N PRO A 232 13.85 -27.16 -23.77
CA PRO A 232 12.55 -26.58 -23.51
C PRO A 232 12.69 -25.39 -22.56
N GLU A 233 11.97 -24.32 -22.86
CA GLU A 233 11.83 -23.17 -21.97
C GLU A 233 11.01 -23.61 -20.75
N SER A 234 11.63 -23.61 -19.58
CA SER A 234 10.96 -23.93 -18.33
C SER A 234 10.16 -22.72 -17.86
N ILE A 235 8.85 -22.87 -17.70
CA ILE A 235 8.02 -21.85 -17.06
C ILE A 235 8.29 -21.90 -15.56
N ILE A 236 8.67 -20.76 -14.97
CA ILE A 236 8.97 -20.67 -13.52
C ILE A 236 7.81 -20.07 -12.72
N ASN A 237 6.84 -19.43 -13.38
CA ASN A 237 5.68 -18.83 -12.75
C ASN A 237 4.53 -19.84 -12.65
N LEU A 238 4.07 -20.11 -11.42
CA LEU A 238 3.03 -21.10 -11.14
C LEU A 238 1.69 -20.79 -11.83
N GLU A 239 1.31 -19.52 -11.92
CA GLU A 239 0.07 -19.11 -12.59
C GLU A 239 0.16 -19.36 -14.09
N GLN A 240 1.30 -19.05 -14.71
CA GLN A 240 1.53 -19.41 -16.12
C GLN A 240 1.50 -20.92 -16.32
N ILE A 241 2.10 -21.71 -15.43
CA ILE A 241 2.03 -23.18 -15.51
C ILE A 241 0.56 -23.63 -15.49
N LYS A 242 -0.28 -23.08 -14.62
CA LYS A 242 -1.68 -23.52 -14.49
C LYS A 242 -2.59 -23.04 -15.62
N HIS A 243 -2.32 -21.87 -16.19
CA HIS A 243 -3.31 -21.15 -16.99
C HIS A 243 -2.88 -20.79 -18.40
N LEU A 244 -1.58 -20.82 -18.71
CA LEU A 244 -1.05 -20.47 -20.02
C LEU A 244 -0.97 -21.71 -20.93
N THR A 245 -1.66 -21.63 -22.06
CA THR A 245 -1.51 -22.58 -23.17
C THR A 245 -1.25 -21.82 -24.45
N TRP A 246 -0.48 -22.39 -25.38
CA TRP A 246 -0.22 -21.79 -26.69
C TRP A 246 -0.98 -22.56 -27.77
N LYS A 247 -1.49 -21.82 -28.77
CA LYS A 247 -2.18 -22.37 -29.94
C LYS A 247 -1.53 -21.84 -31.21
N GLY A 248 -1.42 -22.70 -32.22
CA GLY A 248 -0.87 -22.37 -33.52
C GLY A 248 -0.87 -23.59 -34.44
N GLN A 249 -0.17 -23.47 -35.57
CA GLN A 249 -0.06 -24.54 -36.56
C GLN A 249 1.31 -25.22 -36.46
N LEU A 250 1.32 -26.53 -36.69
CA LEU A 250 2.52 -27.34 -36.84
C LEU A 250 2.63 -27.80 -38.30
N ASP A 251 3.84 -27.81 -38.84
CA ASP A 251 4.13 -28.37 -40.16
C ASP A 251 4.19 -29.91 -40.10
N LYS A 252 4.49 -30.55 -41.24
CA LYS A 252 4.62 -32.01 -41.34
C LYS A 252 5.77 -32.59 -40.48
N ASN A 253 6.68 -31.74 -40.01
CA ASN A 253 7.82 -32.09 -39.18
C ASN A 253 7.64 -31.68 -37.71
N GLN A 254 6.42 -31.33 -37.30
CA GLN A 254 6.11 -30.81 -35.96
C GLN A 254 6.85 -29.50 -35.60
N LYS A 255 7.20 -28.70 -36.61
CA LYS A 255 7.73 -27.35 -36.39
C LYS A 255 6.59 -26.35 -36.31
N LYS A 256 6.73 -25.39 -35.39
CA LYS A 256 5.82 -24.25 -35.27
C LYS A 256 5.87 -23.40 -36.53
N VAL A 257 4.73 -23.20 -37.18
CA VAL A 257 4.60 -22.34 -38.37
C VAL A 257 3.39 -21.43 -38.25
N GLY A 258 3.39 -20.33 -38.99
CA GLY A 258 2.28 -19.39 -39.04
C GLY A 258 2.04 -18.67 -37.71
N ASN A 259 0.80 -18.23 -37.49
CA ASN A 259 0.44 -17.43 -36.33
C ASN A 259 0.27 -18.29 -35.07
N TRP A 260 0.90 -17.86 -33.98
CA TRP A 260 0.82 -18.46 -32.67
C TRP A 260 0.35 -17.45 -31.65
N TYR A 261 -0.60 -17.83 -30.81
CA TYR A 261 -1.18 -16.96 -29.78
C TYR A 261 -1.41 -17.74 -28.48
N PRO A 262 -1.35 -17.07 -27.32
CA PRO A 262 -1.63 -17.71 -26.05
C PRO A 262 -3.12 -17.65 -25.67
N LEU A 263 -3.56 -18.69 -24.97
CA LEU A 263 -4.79 -18.70 -24.18
C LEU A 263 -4.42 -18.59 -22.71
N TRP A 264 -5.05 -17.66 -21.99
CA TRP A 264 -4.97 -17.51 -20.54
C TRP A 264 -6.30 -17.92 -19.93
N LYS A 265 -6.30 -18.97 -19.10
CA LYS A 265 -7.55 -19.53 -18.50
C LYS A 265 -8.58 -19.93 -19.57
N GLY A 266 -8.11 -20.37 -20.73
CA GLY A 266 -8.94 -20.76 -21.88
C GLY A 266 -9.36 -19.60 -22.79
N GLU A 267 -9.08 -18.35 -22.42
CA GLU A 267 -9.42 -17.18 -23.22
C GLU A 267 -8.23 -16.70 -24.04
N THR A 268 -8.45 -16.36 -25.31
CA THR A 268 -7.42 -15.75 -26.15
C THR A 268 -7.03 -14.38 -25.61
N ILE A 269 -5.75 -14.17 -25.38
CA ILE A 269 -5.20 -12.85 -25.06
C ILE A 269 -4.47 -12.28 -26.27
N ASN A 270 -4.48 -10.96 -26.40
CA ASN A 270 -3.85 -10.26 -27.54
C ASN A 270 -2.32 -10.27 -27.42
N ALA A 271 -1.74 -11.45 -27.61
CA ALA A 271 -0.31 -11.72 -27.57
C ALA A 271 0.05 -12.80 -28.60
N GLY A 272 1.35 -12.99 -28.84
CA GLY A 272 1.87 -13.95 -29.82
C GLY A 272 2.52 -13.29 -31.03
N GLY A 273 2.64 -14.05 -32.11
CA GLY A 273 3.32 -13.61 -33.34
C GLY A 273 3.46 -14.75 -34.35
N ASN A 274 4.28 -14.55 -35.38
CA ASN A 274 4.42 -15.52 -36.46
C ASN A 274 5.73 -16.30 -36.38
N TYR A 275 5.65 -17.60 -36.68
CA TYR A 275 6.78 -18.44 -37.02
C TYR A 275 6.89 -18.59 -38.54
N GLY A 276 8.12 -18.54 -39.05
CA GLY A 276 8.42 -18.86 -40.44
C GLY A 276 8.42 -20.37 -40.69
N ASP A 277 8.52 -20.75 -41.96
CA ASP A 277 8.51 -22.15 -42.40
C ASP A 277 9.69 -22.97 -41.83
N ASP A 278 10.75 -22.30 -41.36
CA ASP A 278 11.89 -22.94 -40.73
C ASP A 278 11.71 -23.21 -39.23
N GLY A 279 10.55 -22.84 -38.66
CA GLY A 279 10.26 -23.01 -37.24
C GLY A 279 10.75 -21.87 -36.35
N LYS A 280 11.22 -20.75 -36.93
CA LYS A 280 11.74 -19.62 -36.15
C LYS A 280 10.75 -18.47 -36.06
N LYS A 281 10.71 -17.80 -34.91
CA LYS A 281 10.00 -16.54 -34.70
C LYS A 281 10.52 -15.48 -35.68
N ILE A 282 9.58 -14.81 -36.35
CA ILE A 282 9.82 -13.73 -37.29
C ILE A 282 8.77 -12.62 -37.12
N GLY A 283 9.10 -11.40 -37.55
CA GLY A 283 8.16 -10.29 -37.62
C GLY A 283 7.81 -9.71 -36.25
N ASP A 284 6.63 -9.09 -36.15
CA ASP A 284 6.15 -8.48 -34.92
C ASP A 284 5.66 -9.53 -33.92
N TRP A 285 6.00 -9.33 -32.64
CA TRP A 285 5.65 -10.21 -31.54
C TRP A 285 5.21 -9.40 -30.32
N VAL A 286 4.25 -9.97 -29.60
CA VAL A 286 3.79 -9.52 -28.29
C VAL A 286 4.01 -10.68 -27.31
N GLU A 287 5.02 -10.56 -26.45
CA GLU A 287 5.37 -11.58 -25.47
C GLU A 287 4.81 -11.27 -24.09
N LEU A 288 4.48 -12.32 -23.34
CA LEU A 288 4.17 -12.19 -21.91
C LEU A 288 5.49 -12.08 -21.16
N ILE A 289 5.57 -11.21 -20.15
CA ILE A 289 6.74 -11.21 -19.25
C ILE A 289 6.84 -12.54 -18.48
N ASP A 290 8.04 -12.87 -17.99
CA ASP A 290 8.30 -14.11 -17.23
C ASP A 290 7.38 -14.29 -16.00
N ASN A 291 6.90 -13.19 -15.42
CA ASN A 291 5.99 -13.21 -14.28
C ASN A 291 4.60 -12.68 -14.65
N PHE A 292 4.06 -13.11 -15.78
CA PHE A 292 2.68 -12.78 -16.17
C PHE A 292 1.67 -13.50 -15.27
N TRP A 293 0.70 -12.74 -14.75
CA TRP A 293 -0.45 -13.22 -13.98
C TRP A 293 -1.55 -12.15 -14.03
N ASP A 294 -2.73 -12.45 -13.47
CA ASP A 294 -3.93 -11.61 -13.56
C ASP A 294 -3.72 -10.13 -13.16
N GLN A 295 -2.82 -9.83 -12.22
CA GLN A 295 -2.57 -8.45 -11.76
C GLN A 295 -1.40 -7.76 -12.45
N ALA A 296 -0.48 -8.51 -13.06
CA ALA A 296 0.65 -7.92 -13.80
C ALA A 296 0.19 -7.48 -15.19
N GLN A 297 -0.33 -8.42 -15.99
CA GLN A 297 -0.78 -8.21 -17.37
C GLN A 297 0.16 -7.31 -18.18
N VAL A 298 1.47 -7.61 -18.14
CA VAL A 298 2.50 -6.86 -18.84
C VAL A 298 2.97 -7.65 -20.06
N PHE A 299 3.18 -6.92 -21.15
CA PHE A 299 3.66 -7.46 -22.42
C PHE A 299 4.96 -6.80 -22.85
N GLU A 300 5.82 -7.54 -23.56
CA GLU A 300 6.93 -6.99 -24.33
C GLU A 300 6.58 -7.03 -25.82
N ILE A 301 6.65 -5.90 -26.50
CA ILE A 301 6.29 -5.79 -27.92
C ILE A 301 7.53 -5.40 -28.72
N GLY A 302 7.84 -6.16 -29.75
CA GLY A 302 8.96 -5.85 -30.63
C GLY A 302 9.04 -6.80 -31.82
N LYS A 303 10.20 -6.86 -32.45
CA LYS A 303 10.43 -7.69 -33.63
C LYS A 303 11.37 -8.85 -33.35
N TYR A 304 11.08 -9.96 -34.00
CA TYR A 304 11.96 -11.12 -34.10
C TYR A 304 12.53 -11.25 -35.52
N GLN A 305 13.78 -11.69 -35.57
CA GLN A 305 14.44 -12.16 -36.78
C GLN A 305 15.20 -13.45 -36.47
N ASN A 306 14.75 -14.57 -37.01
CA ASN A 306 15.37 -15.89 -36.83
C ASN A 306 15.53 -16.28 -35.34
N ASN A 307 14.45 -16.20 -34.54
CA ASN A 307 14.45 -16.41 -33.08
C ASN A 307 15.22 -15.38 -32.24
N TYR A 308 15.80 -14.33 -32.83
CA TYR A 308 16.44 -13.26 -32.09
C TYR A 308 15.55 -12.02 -32.01
N LYS A 309 15.38 -11.47 -30.80
CA LYS A 309 14.81 -10.13 -30.62
C LYS A 309 15.69 -9.11 -31.35
N CYS A 310 15.11 -8.18 -32.08
CA CYS A 310 15.84 -7.13 -32.79
C CYS A 310 15.07 -5.80 -32.75
N GLY A 311 15.82 -4.70 -32.85
CA GLY A 311 15.28 -3.34 -32.81
C GLY A 311 14.73 -2.97 -31.44
N ILE A 312 13.77 -2.04 -31.45
CA ILE A 312 13.13 -1.55 -30.23
C ILE A 312 12.13 -2.57 -29.70
N TRP A 313 12.22 -2.84 -28.40
CA TRP A 313 11.29 -3.66 -27.64
C TRP A 313 10.69 -2.83 -26.52
N ASP A 314 9.37 -2.63 -26.56
CA ASP A 314 8.62 -1.83 -25.61
C ASP A 314 7.94 -2.71 -24.58
N ILE A 315 7.99 -2.32 -23.31
CA ILE A 315 7.24 -2.98 -22.24
C ILE A 315 5.95 -2.20 -22.02
N ILE A 316 4.81 -2.85 -22.25
CA ILE A 316 3.47 -2.25 -22.27
C ILE A 316 2.62 -2.82 -21.14
N LYS A 317 1.91 -1.95 -20.44
CA LYS A 317 0.83 -2.31 -19.51
C LYS A 317 -0.33 -1.35 -19.69
N ASN A 318 -1.56 -1.87 -19.80
CA ASN A 318 -2.76 -1.06 -20.02
C ASN A 318 -2.58 -0.05 -21.17
N GLN A 319 -2.03 -0.51 -22.30
CA GLN A 319 -1.72 0.29 -23.49
C GLN A 319 -0.71 1.44 -23.26
N LYS A 320 -0.06 1.51 -22.10
CA LYS A 320 0.96 2.50 -21.77
C LYS A 320 2.34 1.87 -21.77
N LYS A 321 3.30 2.53 -22.43
CA LYS A 321 4.72 2.19 -22.34
C LYS A 321 5.26 2.49 -20.94
N ILE A 322 5.78 1.45 -20.29
CA ILE A 322 6.34 1.50 -18.93
C ILE A 322 7.82 1.11 -18.89
N GLY A 323 8.36 0.60 -19.99
CA GLY A 323 9.78 0.26 -20.10
C GLY A 323 10.17 -0.19 -21.50
N GLY A 324 11.31 -0.87 -21.62
CA GLY A 324 11.84 -1.36 -22.88
C GLY A 324 13.28 -0.93 -23.15
N GLY A 325 13.76 -1.25 -24.35
CA GLY A 325 15.09 -0.88 -24.85
C GLY A 325 15.35 -1.44 -26.23
N GLU A 326 16.62 -1.43 -26.66
CA GLU A 326 17.02 -1.89 -27.99
C GLU A 326 17.78 -3.22 -27.93
N TYR A 327 17.42 -4.11 -28.85
CA TYR A 327 18.21 -5.28 -29.19
C TYR A 327 18.93 -5.08 -30.52
N ILE A 328 20.25 -5.29 -30.52
CA ILE A 328 21.07 -5.33 -31.73
C ILE A 328 21.12 -6.76 -32.28
N LYS A 329 22.06 -7.03 -33.20
CA LYS A 329 22.22 -8.32 -33.87
C LYS A 329 22.29 -9.47 -32.85
N ASN A 330 21.58 -10.56 -33.16
CA ASN A 330 21.52 -11.79 -32.34
C ASN A 330 20.88 -11.63 -30.96
N GLY A 331 19.95 -10.69 -30.75
CA GLY A 331 19.21 -10.59 -29.49
C GLY A 331 20.05 -10.04 -28.34
N ILE A 332 21.12 -9.33 -28.65
CA ILE A 332 22.01 -8.71 -27.66
C ILE A 332 21.41 -7.36 -27.26
N LYS A 333 21.19 -7.14 -25.96
CA LYS A 333 20.71 -5.84 -25.44
C LYS A 333 21.77 -4.77 -25.61
N ASN A 334 21.37 -3.59 -26.06
CA ASN A 334 22.26 -2.44 -26.22
C ASN A 334 21.52 -1.13 -25.90
N GLY A 335 22.27 -0.09 -25.54
CA GLY A 335 21.72 1.26 -25.33
C GLY A 335 20.95 1.39 -24.01
N ASN A 336 20.05 2.37 -23.95
CA ASN A 336 19.28 2.66 -22.74
C ASN A 336 18.15 1.63 -22.54
N TRP A 337 17.99 1.16 -21.32
CA TRP A 337 17.01 0.16 -20.94
C TRP A 337 16.25 0.58 -19.68
N THR A 338 14.95 0.30 -19.69
CA THR A 338 14.09 0.31 -18.51
C THR A 338 13.56 -1.12 -18.32
N GLN A 339 14.02 -1.79 -17.27
CA GLN A 339 13.64 -3.16 -16.92
C GLN A 339 12.63 -3.16 -15.79
N LEU A 340 11.68 -4.10 -15.82
CA LEU A 340 10.79 -4.28 -14.69
C LEU A 340 11.43 -5.16 -13.63
N ASP A 341 11.07 -4.93 -12.37
CA ASP A 341 11.33 -5.89 -11.33
C ASP A 341 10.54 -7.19 -11.56
N ASN A 342 11.12 -8.32 -11.15
CA ASN A 342 10.47 -9.63 -11.30
C ASN A 342 9.08 -9.66 -10.66
N ASN A 343 8.85 -8.91 -9.59
CA ASN A 343 7.56 -8.85 -8.90
C ASN A 343 6.77 -7.59 -9.27
N TYR A 344 6.91 -7.04 -10.48
CA TYR A 344 6.18 -5.85 -10.92
C TYR A 344 4.66 -6.09 -11.03
N TYR A 345 3.85 -5.19 -10.47
CA TYR A 345 2.39 -5.13 -10.66
C TYR A 345 1.87 -3.72 -10.31
N GLU A 346 0.56 -3.46 -10.38
CA GLU A 346 0.02 -2.08 -10.19
C GLU A 346 0.33 -1.48 -8.82
N GLY A 347 0.40 -2.30 -7.77
CA GLY A 347 0.78 -1.87 -6.43
C GLY A 347 2.30 -1.77 -6.21
N LYS A 348 3.11 -2.17 -7.19
CA LYS A 348 4.57 -2.19 -7.10
C LYS A 348 5.21 -1.87 -8.45
N LYS A 349 5.50 -0.58 -8.66
CA LYS A 349 6.09 -0.06 -9.91
C LYS A 349 7.60 0.12 -9.77
N VAL A 350 8.30 -0.95 -9.39
CA VAL A 350 9.77 -0.94 -9.32
C VAL A 350 10.33 -1.23 -10.70
N VAL A 351 11.14 -0.30 -11.22
CA VAL A 351 11.85 -0.43 -12.49
C VAL A 351 13.33 -0.12 -12.32
N TYR A 352 14.16 -0.68 -13.19
CA TYR A 352 15.60 -0.49 -13.23
C TYR A 352 15.99 0.19 -14.53
N ASN A 353 16.57 1.39 -14.43
CA ASN A 353 16.97 2.19 -15.58
C ASN A 353 18.48 2.25 -15.69
N GLY A 354 19.03 1.93 -16.85
CA GLY A 354 20.46 2.07 -17.09
C GLY A 354 20.82 1.75 -18.53
N LYS A 355 22.09 1.44 -18.77
CA LYS A 355 22.61 1.18 -20.10
C LYS A 355 23.11 -0.26 -20.22
N TYR A 356 22.92 -0.83 -21.40
CA TYR A 356 23.58 -2.04 -21.86
C TYR A 356 24.62 -1.72 -22.93
N LEU A 357 25.72 -2.48 -22.91
CA LEU A 357 26.72 -2.55 -23.97
C LEU A 357 27.01 -4.03 -24.23
N ASP A 358 26.77 -4.51 -25.45
CA ASP A 358 26.98 -5.90 -25.87
C ASP A 358 26.37 -6.94 -24.90
N GLY A 359 25.15 -6.66 -24.42
CA GLY A 359 24.41 -7.56 -23.54
C GLY A 359 24.82 -7.49 -22.07
N LYS A 360 25.86 -6.71 -21.72
CA LYS A 360 26.29 -6.44 -20.35
C LYS A 360 25.71 -5.13 -19.84
N LYS A 361 25.29 -5.09 -18.57
CA LYS A 361 24.91 -3.83 -17.91
C LYS A 361 26.17 -2.98 -17.74
N CYS A 362 26.13 -1.70 -18.04
CA CYS A 362 27.28 -0.80 -17.85
C CYS A 362 26.83 0.52 -17.25
N GLN A 363 27.80 1.29 -16.72
CA GLN A 363 27.59 2.62 -16.16
C GLN A 363 26.56 2.62 -15.01
N LYS A 364 25.98 3.78 -14.74
CA LYS A 364 25.00 3.97 -13.66
C LYS A 364 23.67 3.31 -14.00
N TRP A 365 23.15 2.56 -13.04
CA TRP A 365 21.82 1.99 -13.03
C TRP A 365 21.04 2.52 -11.83
N ASN A 366 19.84 3.04 -12.07
CA ASN A 366 18.95 3.56 -11.05
C ASN A 366 17.81 2.58 -10.77
N ILE A 367 17.42 2.46 -9.52
CA ILE A 367 16.22 1.73 -9.07
C ILE A 367 15.15 2.79 -8.82
N ILE A 368 14.04 2.71 -9.57
CA ILE A 368 12.98 3.70 -9.54
C ILE A 368 11.71 3.06 -9.01
N LEU A 369 11.07 3.69 -8.02
CA LEU A 369 9.76 3.31 -7.50
C LEU A 369 8.81 4.49 -7.67
N ASP A 370 7.70 4.28 -8.38
CA ASP A 370 6.67 5.31 -8.60
C ASP A 370 7.23 6.64 -9.16
N GLY A 371 8.31 6.57 -9.95
CA GLY A 371 8.98 7.73 -10.55
C GLY A 371 10.12 8.31 -9.71
N GLU A 372 10.30 7.88 -8.47
CA GLU A 372 11.39 8.33 -7.59
C GLU A 372 12.59 7.38 -7.63
N CYS A 373 13.80 7.92 -7.74
CA CYS A 373 15.03 7.14 -7.62
C CYS A 373 15.27 6.76 -6.15
N ILE A 374 15.13 5.48 -5.83
CA ILE A 374 15.26 4.94 -4.46
C ILE A 374 16.53 4.11 -4.26
N GLY A 375 17.30 3.88 -5.31
CA GLY A 375 18.50 3.05 -5.27
C GLY A 375 19.25 3.04 -6.58
N GLY A 376 20.28 2.22 -6.66
CA GLY A 376 21.14 2.10 -7.83
C GLY A 376 22.62 2.03 -7.49
N GLY A 377 23.43 1.96 -8.53
CA GLY A 377 24.89 1.97 -8.44
C GLY A 377 25.48 1.90 -9.85
N SER A 378 26.75 1.54 -9.97
CA SER A 378 27.41 1.45 -11.27
C SER A 378 27.87 0.03 -11.60
N TYR A 379 27.91 -0.27 -12.90
CA TYR A 379 28.56 -1.45 -13.43
C TYR A 379 29.84 -1.06 -14.17
N ASP A 380 30.85 -1.91 -14.06
CA ASP A 380 32.10 -1.82 -14.84
C ASP A 380 31.89 -2.28 -16.29
N ASP A 381 32.97 -2.26 -17.08
CA ASP A 381 32.95 -2.65 -18.50
C ASP A 381 32.74 -4.16 -18.71
N ASP A 382 32.97 -4.97 -17.67
CA ASP A 382 32.67 -6.40 -17.67
C ASP A 382 31.22 -6.71 -17.26
N GLY A 383 30.46 -5.69 -16.89
CA GLY A 383 29.09 -5.79 -16.42
C GLY A 383 28.95 -6.34 -15.02
N GLN A 384 30.01 -6.20 -14.22
CA GLN A 384 29.99 -6.50 -12.79
C GLN A 384 29.65 -5.22 -12.02
N LYS A 385 28.95 -5.36 -10.91
CA LYS A 385 28.68 -4.23 -10.02
C LYS A 385 30.01 -3.71 -9.46
N ASP A 386 30.18 -2.40 -9.47
CA ASP A 386 31.36 -1.73 -8.94
C ASP A 386 30.99 -0.38 -8.28
N GLY A 387 31.76 0.01 -7.28
CA GLY A 387 31.58 1.27 -6.54
C GLY A 387 30.43 1.24 -5.52
N GLU A 388 29.91 2.40 -5.17
CA GLU A 388 28.81 2.52 -4.21
C GLU A 388 27.49 2.05 -4.82
N TRP A 389 26.75 1.25 -4.05
CA TRP A 389 25.44 0.74 -4.39
C TRP A 389 24.45 0.97 -3.25
N ARG A 390 23.24 1.34 -3.63
CA ARG A 390 22.04 1.33 -2.79
C ARG A 390 21.07 0.29 -3.35
N GLU A 391 20.92 -0.82 -2.64
CA GLU A 391 20.04 -1.92 -3.03
C GLU A 391 18.73 -1.90 -2.25
N LEU A 392 17.68 -2.47 -2.83
CA LEU A 392 16.45 -2.75 -2.10
C LEU A 392 16.69 -3.97 -1.18
N HIS A 393 16.24 -3.88 0.06
CA HIS A 393 16.27 -5.02 0.96
C HIS A 393 15.47 -6.20 0.37
N PHE A 394 15.86 -7.45 0.65
CA PHE A 394 15.19 -8.61 0.04
C PHE A 394 13.68 -8.69 0.36
N ASN A 395 13.27 -8.22 1.54
CA ASN A 395 11.86 -8.12 1.96
C ASN A 395 11.15 -6.83 1.52
N PHE A 396 11.78 -5.98 0.73
CA PHE A 396 11.19 -4.72 0.25
C PHE A 396 9.81 -4.93 -0.39
N ASN A 397 9.65 -6.07 -1.08
CA ASN A 397 8.42 -6.43 -1.79
C ASN A 397 7.27 -6.73 -0.83
N GLU A 398 7.56 -7.40 0.29
CA GLU A 398 6.56 -7.71 1.31
C GLU A 398 6.20 -6.47 2.11
N LEU A 399 7.17 -5.58 2.33
CA LEU A 399 6.98 -4.31 3.04
C LEU A 399 6.07 -3.34 2.28
N ILE A 400 6.24 -3.18 0.97
CA ILE A 400 5.45 -2.24 0.16
C ILE A 400 3.99 -2.66 0.01
N LYS A 401 3.69 -3.97 0.02
CA LYS A 401 2.32 -4.51 -0.14
C LYS A 401 1.36 -3.99 0.91
N LEU A 402 1.85 -3.73 2.12
CA LEU A 402 1.10 -3.16 3.20
C LEU A 402 0.89 -1.66 2.90
N LEU A 403 -0.25 -1.31 2.29
CA LEU A 403 -0.62 0.01 1.74
C LEU A 403 -0.25 1.24 2.60
N PHE A 404 -0.11 1.07 3.91
CA PHE A 404 0.29 2.10 4.86
C PHE A 404 1.80 2.45 4.83
N PHE A 405 2.63 1.67 4.15
CA PHE A 405 4.09 1.74 4.22
C PHE A 405 4.77 2.06 2.90
N ARG A 406 4.08 2.65 1.92
CA ARG A 406 4.70 3.17 0.68
C ARG A 406 5.89 4.09 0.95
N ASN A 407 5.89 4.75 2.11
CA ASN A 407 6.95 5.64 2.51
C ASN A 407 8.11 4.92 3.21
N ASN A 408 8.00 3.68 3.69
CA ASN A 408 9.11 3.01 4.37
C ASN A 408 9.96 2.24 3.35
N ARG A 409 11.16 2.74 3.09
CA ARG A 409 12.09 2.14 2.13
C ARG A 409 13.29 1.60 2.89
N ILE A 410 13.34 0.29 3.04
CA ILE A 410 14.54 -0.36 3.58
C ILE A 410 15.50 -0.62 2.42
N THR A 411 16.63 0.05 2.48
CA THR A 411 17.72 -0.07 1.51
C THR A 411 18.99 -0.53 2.18
N GLU A 412 19.86 -1.19 1.43
CA GLU A 412 21.20 -1.58 1.86
C GLU A 412 22.21 -0.76 1.07
N ILE A 413 23.09 -0.03 1.75
CA ILE A 413 24.09 0.82 1.12
C ILE A 413 25.47 0.28 1.43
N GLY A 414 26.30 0.11 0.42
CA GLY A 414 27.69 -0.29 0.59
C GLY A 414 28.46 -0.29 -0.72
N ILE A 415 29.62 -0.92 -0.72
CA ILE A 415 30.52 -0.93 -1.88
C ILE A 415 30.51 -2.32 -2.52
N TYR A 416 30.46 -2.32 -3.85
CA TYR A 416 30.77 -3.46 -4.68
C TYR A 416 32.18 -3.34 -5.26
N LYS A 417 32.84 -4.49 -5.44
CA LYS A 417 34.08 -4.62 -6.20
C LYS A 417 34.06 -5.94 -6.96
N ASN A 418 34.23 -5.91 -8.28
CA ASN A 418 34.17 -7.08 -9.16
C ASN A 418 32.91 -7.94 -8.89
N GLY A 419 31.75 -7.29 -8.80
CA GLY A 419 30.46 -7.95 -8.59
C GLY A 419 30.23 -8.52 -7.18
N LYS A 420 31.14 -8.31 -6.22
CA LYS A 420 31.02 -8.76 -4.84
C LYS A 420 30.81 -7.59 -3.88
N LYS A 421 29.93 -7.76 -2.88
CA LYS A 421 29.80 -6.82 -1.76
C LYS A 421 31.10 -6.83 -0.97
N VAL A 422 31.67 -5.68 -0.66
CA VAL A 422 32.91 -5.55 0.14
C VAL A 422 32.78 -4.42 1.16
N GLY A 423 33.56 -4.49 2.23
CA GLY A 423 33.61 -3.44 3.23
C GLY A 423 32.32 -3.31 4.03
N LYS A 424 32.08 -2.12 4.59
CA LYS A 424 30.92 -1.84 5.43
C LYS A 424 29.65 -1.72 4.58
N TRP A 425 28.58 -2.35 5.04
CA TRP A 425 27.24 -2.26 4.49
C TRP A 425 26.28 -1.78 5.58
N GLU A 426 25.46 -0.80 5.25
CA GLU A 426 24.52 -0.13 6.15
C GLU A 426 23.08 -0.36 5.70
N ILE A 427 22.23 -0.81 6.60
CA ILE A 427 20.78 -0.84 6.36
C ILE A 427 20.21 0.54 6.69
N LYS A 428 19.55 1.19 5.71
CA LYS A 428 18.87 2.47 5.91
C LYS A 428 17.37 2.31 5.73
N ASN A 429 16.60 2.88 6.66
CA ASN A 429 15.15 2.99 6.55
C ASN A 429 14.78 4.43 6.20
N GLU A 430 14.64 4.68 4.90
CA GLU A 430 14.28 5.98 4.36
C GLU A 430 12.76 6.05 4.27
N GLY A 431 12.13 6.63 5.30
CA GLY A 431 10.68 6.79 5.33
C GLY A 431 10.19 7.89 6.24
N ASN A 432 8.90 7.85 6.61
CA ASN A 432 8.23 8.89 7.39
C ASN A 432 9.16 9.41 8.51
N GLN A 433 9.55 10.68 8.45
CA GLN A 433 10.67 11.23 9.23
C GLN A 433 10.59 10.88 10.73
N ILE A 434 9.38 10.91 11.28
CA ILE A 434 9.10 10.59 12.68
C ILE A 434 9.40 9.11 13.00
N MET A 435 9.02 8.20 12.10
CA MET A 435 9.31 6.79 12.25
C MET A 435 10.77 6.49 11.93
N SER A 436 11.34 7.16 10.92
CA SER A 436 12.72 6.99 10.49
C SER A 436 13.71 7.35 11.59
N LYS A 437 13.52 8.45 12.35
CA LYS A 437 14.45 8.81 13.44
C LYS A 437 14.51 7.74 14.53
N LYS A 438 13.36 7.22 14.96
CA LYS A 438 13.31 6.11 15.92
C LYS A 438 13.92 4.84 15.31
N LEU A 439 13.59 4.50 14.07
CA LEU A 439 14.15 3.32 13.39
C LEU A 439 15.67 3.47 13.16
N GLN A 440 16.18 4.65 12.87
CA GLN A 440 17.59 4.89 12.56
C GLN A 440 18.48 4.70 13.79
N LEU A 441 17.97 5.00 14.99
CA LEU A 441 18.63 4.73 16.28
C LEU A 441 18.75 3.23 16.60
N PHE A 442 17.82 2.40 16.13
CA PHE A 442 17.79 0.96 16.43
C PHE A 442 18.31 0.08 15.27
N PHE A 443 18.28 0.56 14.03
CA PHE A 443 18.48 -0.25 12.82
C PHE A 443 19.60 0.23 11.91
N SER A 444 20.60 0.98 12.42
CA SER A 444 21.91 1.06 11.76
C SER A 444 22.59 -0.31 11.84
N GLY A 445 22.07 -1.25 11.05
CA GLY A 445 22.65 -2.56 10.88
C GLY A 445 23.92 -2.39 10.10
N GLU A 446 25.04 -2.34 10.82
CA GLU A 446 26.37 -2.32 10.23
C GLU A 446 26.88 -3.74 10.18
N GLY A 447 27.37 -4.14 9.03
CA GLY A 447 28.07 -5.39 8.84
C GLY A 447 29.19 -5.21 7.83
N THR A 448 30.22 -6.05 7.90
CA THR A 448 31.33 -5.98 6.93
C THR A 448 31.35 -7.21 6.05
N PHE A 449 31.53 -7.01 4.75
CA PHE A 449 31.89 -8.08 3.83
C PHE A 449 33.41 -8.09 3.61
N ASP A 450 34.02 -9.27 3.55
CA ASP A 450 35.42 -9.39 3.13
C ASP A 450 35.58 -9.24 1.61
N GLN A 451 36.83 -9.34 1.14
CA GLN A 451 37.16 -9.26 -0.29
C GLN A 451 36.59 -10.42 -1.12
N CYS A 452 36.15 -11.50 -0.48
CA CYS A 452 35.52 -12.64 -1.11
C CYS A 452 33.99 -12.50 -1.21
N GLY A 453 33.40 -11.44 -0.62
CA GLY A 453 31.96 -11.24 -0.55
C GLY A 453 31.28 -12.00 0.58
N LEU A 454 32.05 -12.47 1.57
CA LEU A 454 31.51 -13.19 2.71
C LEU A 454 31.29 -12.23 3.88
N LYS A 455 30.16 -12.37 4.56
CA LYS A 455 29.85 -11.62 5.78
C LYS A 455 30.88 -11.94 6.87
N ASN A 456 31.37 -10.90 7.55
CA ASN A 456 32.28 -10.95 8.69
C ASN A 456 31.94 -9.85 9.72
N GLY A 457 32.28 -10.09 10.98
CA GLY A 457 32.08 -9.15 12.09
C GLY A 457 30.67 -9.20 12.67
N ASN A 458 30.29 -8.17 13.41
CA ASN A 458 28.95 -8.06 13.99
C ASN A 458 27.94 -7.67 12.90
N TRP A 459 26.72 -8.22 12.99
CA TRP A 459 25.63 -7.99 12.06
C TRP A 459 24.31 -7.79 12.78
N VAL A 460 23.47 -6.94 12.20
CA VAL A 460 22.05 -6.85 12.52
C VAL A 460 21.28 -7.39 11.31
N GLU A 461 20.55 -8.48 11.50
CA GLU A 461 19.67 -9.04 10.47
C GLU A 461 18.20 -8.72 10.79
N LEU A 462 17.46 -8.30 9.78
CA LEU A 462 16.02 -8.13 9.89
C LEU A 462 15.34 -9.50 9.78
N HIS A 463 14.28 -9.72 10.55
CA HIS A 463 13.42 -10.90 10.40
C HIS A 463 12.79 -10.94 9.00
N ASP A 464 12.47 -12.13 8.48
CA ASP A 464 11.84 -12.30 7.15
C ASP A 464 10.50 -11.54 7.03
N TYR A 465 9.67 -11.59 8.07
CA TYR A 465 8.48 -10.77 8.23
C TYR A 465 8.73 -9.40 8.89
N TYR A 466 9.94 -8.85 8.81
CA TYR A 466 10.21 -7.53 9.37
C TYR A 466 9.22 -6.52 8.77
N SER A 467 8.51 -5.82 9.63
CA SER A 467 7.53 -4.80 9.25
C SER A 467 7.43 -3.75 10.34
N VAL A 468 6.64 -2.70 10.12
CA VAL A 468 6.37 -1.70 11.15
C VAL A 468 5.76 -2.31 12.42
N GLN A 469 4.94 -3.35 12.26
CA GLN A 469 4.28 -4.04 13.38
C GLN A 469 5.13 -5.20 13.92
N ASN A 470 6.12 -5.66 13.17
CA ASN A 470 6.96 -6.79 13.51
C ASN A 470 8.43 -6.41 13.34
N GLN A 471 8.95 -5.59 14.27
CA GLN A 471 10.32 -5.09 14.22
C GLN A 471 11.27 -6.04 14.98
N ILE A 472 11.39 -7.27 14.48
CA ILE A 472 12.30 -8.28 15.04
C ILE A 472 13.64 -8.20 14.33
N THR A 473 14.71 -8.14 15.10
CA THR A 473 16.08 -8.22 14.60
C THR A 473 16.89 -9.30 15.29
N TYR A 474 17.89 -9.80 14.57
CA TYR A 474 18.87 -10.74 15.09
C TYR A 474 20.24 -10.07 15.11
N LEU A 475 20.88 -10.10 16.27
CA LEU A 475 22.22 -9.57 16.48
C LEU A 475 23.18 -10.72 16.68
N GLY A 476 24.28 -10.72 15.97
CA GLY A 476 25.31 -11.73 16.17
C GLY A 476 26.52 -11.50 15.29
N GLU A 477 27.44 -12.45 15.33
CA GLU A 477 28.70 -12.36 14.59
C GLU A 477 28.69 -13.33 13.41
N TYR A 478 29.22 -12.87 12.28
CA TYR A 478 29.58 -13.72 11.15
C TYR A 478 31.09 -13.92 11.08
N ARG A 479 31.51 -15.13 10.71
CA ARG A 479 32.89 -15.46 10.30
C ARG A 479 32.86 -16.26 9.01
N ASN A 480 33.48 -15.74 7.96
CA ASN A 480 33.55 -16.33 6.63
C ASN A 480 32.16 -16.73 6.10
N GLY A 481 31.17 -15.83 6.25
CA GLY A 481 29.80 -16.04 5.78
C GLY A 481 28.97 -17.00 6.64
N LYS A 482 29.51 -17.54 7.74
CA LYS A 482 28.78 -18.39 8.68
C LYS A 482 28.42 -17.63 9.94
N LYS A 483 27.17 -17.77 10.39
CA LYS A 483 26.74 -17.33 11.72
C LYS A 483 27.58 -18.07 12.77
N CYS A 484 28.19 -17.33 13.68
CA CYS A 484 28.96 -17.87 14.77
C CYS A 484 28.55 -17.21 16.09
N ASN A 485 29.01 -17.77 17.20
CA ASN A 485 28.67 -17.33 18.56
C ASN A 485 27.15 -17.35 18.81
N ARG A 486 26.74 -16.72 19.91
CA ARG A 486 25.33 -16.56 20.28
C ARG A 486 24.70 -15.45 19.43
N TRP A 487 23.48 -15.69 18.94
CA TRP A 487 22.66 -14.71 18.27
C TRP A 487 21.52 -14.26 19.19
N ASP A 488 21.42 -12.97 19.43
CA ASP A 488 20.39 -12.38 20.27
C ASP A 488 19.23 -11.88 19.41
N THR A 489 18.01 -12.30 19.75
CA THR A 489 16.79 -11.78 19.13
C THR A 489 16.33 -10.55 19.89
N LYS A 490 16.29 -9.40 19.21
CA LYS A 490 15.68 -8.18 19.75
C LYS A 490 14.30 -7.98 19.16
N PHE A 491 13.32 -7.88 20.04
CA PHE A 491 11.98 -7.42 19.71
C PHE A 491 11.95 -5.92 20.01
N LYS A 492 11.25 -5.14 19.19
CA LYS A 492 10.83 -3.80 19.60
C LYS A 492 9.76 -3.93 20.69
N ILE A 493 10.19 -4.26 21.90
CA ILE A 493 9.36 -4.14 23.08
C ILE A 493 9.18 -2.64 23.32
N GLU A 494 7.99 -2.26 23.78
CA GLU A 494 7.54 -0.91 24.12
C GLU A 494 8.39 -0.23 25.23
N GLU A 495 9.64 -0.64 25.43
CA GLU A 495 10.54 -0.26 26.54
C GLU A 495 11.02 1.20 26.49
N GLU A 496 10.63 1.95 25.47
CA GLU A 496 10.68 3.42 25.49
C GLU A 496 9.36 4.02 24.99
N VAL A 497 8.26 3.71 25.69
CA VAL A 497 7.34 4.79 26.08
C VAL A 497 8.11 5.65 27.08
N VAL A 498 9.07 6.43 26.58
CA VAL A 498 9.50 7.63 27.29
C VAL A 498 8.22 8.40 27.59
N GLN A 499 8.01 8.74 28.85
CA GLN A 499 7.01 9.72 29.31
C GLN A 499 7.33 11.12 28.78
N GLU A 500 7.68 11.24 27.50
CA GLU A 500 7.75 12.51 26.81
C GLU A 500 6.35 12.77 26.28
N GLU A 501 5.74 13.80 26.88
CA GLU A 501 4.62 14.55 26.35
C GLU A 501 4.56 14.41 24.84
N ILE A 502 3.46 13.82 24.37
CA ILE A 502 3.05 13.87 22.98
C ILE A 502 3.16 15.33 22.58
N ILE A 503 4.23 15.67 21.87
CA ILE A 503 4.48 17.00 21.35
C ILE A 503 3.28 17.29 20.48
N GLY A 504 2.43 18.15 21.04
CA GLY A 504 1.22 18.62 20.43
C GLY A 504 1.53 19.39 19.16
N GLU A 505 2.77 19.76 18.84
CA GLU A 505 3.06 20.74 17.78
C GLU A 505 2.57 20.35 16.37
N ASP A 506 2.63 19.09 15.93
CA ASP A 506 2.13 18.76 14.57
C ASP A 506 0.60 18.55 14.52
N ILE A 507 0.02 18.04 15.61
CA ILE A 507 -1.44 18.03 15.78
C ILE A 507 -1.95 19.45 16.00
N ILE A 508 -1.20 20.32 16.67
CA ILE A 508 -1.50 21.74 16.95
C ILE A 508 -1.24 22.59 15.72
N ILE A 509 -0.29 22.27 14.82
CA ILE A 509 -0.12 22.99 13.54
C ILE A 509 -1.22 22.57 12.55
N TYR A 510 -1.58 21.28 12.52
CA TYR A 510 -2.71 20.78 11.74
C TYR A 510 -4.07 21.25 12.33
N MET A 511 -4.19 21.35 13.65
CA MET A 511 -5.35 21.89 14.35
C MET A 511 -5.38 23.42 14.32
N ASN A 512 -4.27 24.16 14.39
CA ASN A 512 -4.24 25.63 14.30
C ASN A 512 -4.60 26.14 12.90
N ARG A 513 -4.22 25.39 11.84
CA ARG A 513 -4.74 25.62 10.49
C ARG A 513 -6.25 25.34 10.38
N LYS A 514 -6.78 24.40 11.18
CA LYS A 514 -8.22 24.14 11.28
C LYS A 514 -8.97 25.01 12.30
N ILE A 515 -8.32 25.62 13.29
CA ILE A 515 -8.90 26.54 14.28
C ILE A 515 -9.07 27.92 13.65
N LYS A 516 -8.19 28.32 12.71
CA LYS A 516 -8.44 29.46 11.81
C LYS A 516 -9.64 29.26 10.88
N ILE A 517 -9.98 28.01 10.57
CA ILE A 517 -11.21 27.63 9.85
C ILE A 517 -12.38 27.48 10.85
N GLY A 518 -12.08 27.02 12.06
CA GLY A 518 -12.96 26.84 13.23
C GLY A 518 -13.59 28.11 13.76
N GLN A 519 -12.92 29.25 13.63
CA GLN A 519 -13.49 30.56 13.93
C GLN A 519 -14.63 30.93 12.96
N ASN A 520 -14.65 30.35 11.74
CA ASN A 520 -15.77 30.45 10.81
C ASN A 520 -16.79 29.29 10.96
N CYS A 521 -16.51 28.28 11.81
CA CYS A 521 -17.36 27.11 12.01
C CYS A 521 -18.45 27.28 13.11
N MET A 522 -18.58 28.46 13.70
CA MET A 522 -19.19 28.60 15.04
C MET A 522 -20.72 28.45 15.12
N ILE A 523 -21.42 28.16 14.02
CA ILE A 523 -22.88 28.37 13.94
C ILE A 523 -23.65 27.09 13.52
N ILE A 524 -22.98 25.98 13.22
CA ILE A 524 -23.44 24.90 12.32
C ILE A 524 -24.64 24.01 12.76
N LEU A 525 -25.15 24.01 14.00
CA LEU A 525 -25.99 22.87 14.48
C LEU A 525 -27.48 23.14 14.83
N ILE A 526 -28.21 24.04 14.13
CA ILE A 526 -29.68 24.21 14.38
C ILE A 526 -30.61 23.43 13.45
N ILE A 527 -30.30 23.16 12.19
CA ILE A 527 -31.40 22.70 11.30
C ILE A 527 -31.79 21.22 11.51
N LEU A 528 -31.09 20.44 12.33
CA LEU A 528 -31.40 19.01 12.53
C LEU A 528 -32.28 18.67 13.76
N HIS A 529 -32.86 19.63 14.47
CA HIS A 529 -33.87 19.29 15.49
C HIS A 529 -35.01 20.30 15.69
N ARG A 530 -35.62 20.73 14.58
CA ARG A 530 -37.06 21.02 14.54
C ARG A 530 -37.67 20.51 13.24
#